data_AF-A0A2E0ZMF3-F1
#
_entry.id   AF-A0A2E0ZMF3-F1
#
_cell.length_a   1.000
_cell.length_b   1.000
_cell.length_c   1.000
_cell.angle_alpha   90.00
_cell.angle_beta   90.00
_cell.angle_gamma   90.00
#
_symmetry.space_group_name_H-M   'P 1'
#
loop_
_entity.id
_entity.type
_entity.pdbx_description
1 polymer ?
#
loop_
_entity_poly.entity_id
_entity_poly.type
_entity_poly.pdbx_seq_one_letter_code
_entity_poly.pdbx_strand_id
1 'polypeptide(L)'
;MSKTISIVEDIMSANDQLAAQNRAQLETHGVFGLNIMASPGAGKTSTILRTIEAVTPGLRVGVVEGDTAAVTIDADKIVAAGCPAIQINTGGSCHLDAVMLAKALPQLPLDELDLLIVENVGNLICPGAFNLGTHANVVIASVPEGDDKPYKYPNIYRGIDALILNKVDLRPYIDFDQPYFERGIHLLNPGAAIFPISCKTGEGVEAWASWLRAKVR
;
A
#
# COMPACT_ATOMS: atom_id res chain seq x y z
N MET A 1 -33.29 -28.95 -8.00
CA MET A 1 -32.77 -27.60 -7.69
C MET A 1 -31.26 -27.64 -7.83
N SER A 2 -30.73 -26.96 -8.84
CA SER A 2 -29.28 -26.81 -9.02
C SER A 2 -28.75 -25.89 -7.92
N LYS A 3 -27.90 -26.40 -7.03
CA LYS A 3 -27.12 -25.55 -6.12
C LYS A 3 -25.98 -24.95 -6.95
N THR A 4 -26.17 -23.72 -7.43
CA THR A 4 -25.09 -22.93 -7.99
C THR A 4 -24.21 -22.50 -6.82
N ILE A 5 -23.02 -23.10 -6.69
CA ILE A 5 -22.01 -22.69 -5.72
C ILE A 5 -21.32 -21.46 -6.31
N SER A 6 -21.32 -20.34 -5.58
CA SER A 6 -20.70 -19.10 -6.03
C SER A 6 -19.20 -19.18 -5.72
N ILE A 7 -18.41 -19.53 -6.73
CA ILE A 7 -16.95 -19.74 -6.60
C ILE A 7 -16.25 -18.48 -6.03
N VAL A 8 -16.81 -17.30 -6.27
CA VAL A 8 -16.28 -16.01 -5.80
C VAL A 8 -16.37 -15.88 -4.27
N GLU A 9 -17.49 -16.28 -3.64
CA GLU A 9 -17.63 -16.19 -2.18
C GLU A 9 -16.67 -17.16 -1.47
N ASP A 10 -16.52 -18.38 -1.99
CA ASP A 10 -15.64 -19.39 -1.39
C ASP A 10 -14.16 -18.92 -1.37
N ILE A 11 -13.68 -18.31 -2.46
CA ILE A 11 -12.31 -17.80 -2.55
C ILE A 11 -12.10 -16.60 -1.61
N MET A 12 -13.05 -15.65 -1.54
CA MET A 12 -12.93 -14.49 -0.63
C MET A 12 -12.93 -14.94 0.83
N SER A 13 -13.77 -15.92 1.18
CA SER A 13 -13.80 -16.48 2.54
C SER A 13 -12.47 -17.15 2.94
N ALA A 14 -11.82 -17.84 2.00
CA ALA A 14 -10.52 -18.45 2.22
C ALA A 14 -9.38 -17.41 2.30
N ASN A 15 -9.42 -16.39 1.44
CA ASN A 15 -8.49 -15.26 1.50
C ASN A 15 -8.60 -14.54 2.85
N ASP A 16 -9.81 -14.26 3.32
CA ASP A 16 -10.02 -13.53 4.58
C ASP A 16 -9.56 -14.32 5.81
N GLN A 17 -9.71 -15.65 5.79
CA GLN A 17 -9.14 -16.52 6.83
C GLN A 17 -7.61 -16.44 6.85
N LEU A 18 -6.96 -16.46 5.69
CA LEU A 18 -5.51 -16.30 5.59
C LEU A 18 -5.06 -14.88 5.97
N ALA A 19 -5.83 -13.86 5.60
CA ALA A 19 -5.57 -12.48 5.99
C ALA A 19 -5.60 -12.33 7.52
N ALA A 20 -6.56 -12.98 8.20
CA ALA A 20 -6.61 -13.01 9.65
C ALA A 20 -5.38 -13.72 10.26
N GLN A 21 -4.88 -14.78 9.62
CA GLN A 21 -3.65 -15.46 10.06
C GLN A 21 -2.40 -14.58 9.86
N ASN A 22 -2.29 -13.89 8.72
CA ASN A 22 -1.21 -12.93 8.45
C ASN A 22 -1.22 -11.79 9.49
N ARG A 23 -2.41 -11.25 9.80
CA ARG A 23 -2.59 -10.26 10.88
C ARG A 23 -2.06 -10.80 12.21
N ALA A 24 -2.50 -11.99 12.62
CA ALA A 24 -2.10 -12.58 13.88
C ALA A 24 -0.59 -12.85 13.95
N GLN A 25 0.03 -13.26 12.84
CA GLN A 25 1.48 -13.46 12.76
C GLN A 25 2.22 -12.13 12.95
N LEU A 26 1.80 -11.07 12.26
CA LEU A 26 2.39 -9.73 12.42
C LEU A 26 2.24 -9.21 13.86
N GLU A 27 1.05 -9.35 14.45
CA GLU A 27 0.77 -8.96 15.84
C GLU A 27 1.63 -9.76 16.85
N THR A 28 1.85 -11.06 16.61
CA THR A 28 2.70 -11.90 17.46
C THR A 28 4.14 -11.39 17.53
N HIS A 29 4.64 -10.79 16.45
CA HIS A 29 5.98 -10.21 16.37
C HIS A 29 6.00 -8.70 16.67
N GLY A 30 4.85 -8.10 17.01
CA GLY A 30 4.75 -6.64 17.24
C GLY A 30 4.97 -5.80 15.97
N VAL A 31 4.78 -6.37 14.78
CA VAL A 31 5.06 -5.69 13.50
C VAL A 31 3.80 -5.03 12.96
N PHE A 32 3.82 -3.73 12.71
CA PHE A 32 2.74 -3.04 12.02
C PHE A 32 2.85 -3.25 10.50
N GLY A 33 2.02 -4.10 9.91
CA GLY A 33 1.83 -4.19 8.45
C GLY A 33 1.06 -3.02 7.82
N LEU A 34 1.56 -2.46 6.71
CA LEU A 34 0.97 -1.40 5.90
C LEU A 34 0.88 -1.87 4.43
N ASN A 35 -0.32 -1.94 3.85
CA ASN A 35 -0.50 -2.24 2.42
C ASN A 35 -0.60 -0.93 1.62
N ILE A 36 0.30 -0.77 0.65
CA ILE A 36 0.36 0.38 -0.26
C ILE A 36 -0.14 -0.04 -1.63
N MET A 37 -1.24 0.58 -2.07
CA MET A 37 -1.84 0.37 -3.38
C MET A 37 -1.75 1.65 -4.22
N ALA A 38 -1.58 1.53 -5.53
CA ALA A 38 -1.58 2.68 -6.43
C ALA A 38 -1.73 2.23 -7.89
N SER A 39 -1.91 3.18 -8.81
CA SER A 39 -1.69 2.93 -10.24
C SER A 39 -0.20 2.77 -10.57
N PRO A 40 0.15 2.19 -11.74
CA PRO A 40 1.51 2.24 -12.26
C PRO A 40 1.99 3.69 -12.41
N GLY A 41 3.18 3.96 -11.89
CA GLY A 41 3.80 5.28 -12.03
C GLY A 41 3.30 6.34 -11.03
N ALA A 42 2.35 6.06 -10.13
CA ALA A 42 1.95 6.99 -9.06
C ALA A 42 3.10 7.34 -8.08
N GLY A 43 4.15 6.51 -8.05
CA GLY A 43 5.35 6.70 -7.25
C GLY A 43 5.37 5.91 -5.95
N LYS A 44 4.93 4.64 -5.99
CA LYS A 44 4.95 3.71 -4.84
C LYS A 44 6.36 3.55 -4.29
N THR A 45 7.29 3.01 -5.08
CA THR A 45 8.69 2.81 -4.71
C THR A 45 9.35 4.08 -4.19
N SER A 46 9.15 5.23 -4.86
CA SER A 46 9.74 6.49 -4.41
C SER A 46 9.15 6.98 -3.08
N THR A 47 7.86 6.74 -2.84
CA THR A 47 7.21 7.05 -1.57
C THR A 47 7.74 6.14 -0.47
N ILE A 48 7.95 4.86 -0.75
CA ILE A 48 8.51 3.90 0.21
C ILE A 48 9.95 4.29 0.59
N LEU A 49 10.80 4.59 -0.39
CA LEU A 49 12.16 5.05 -0.13
C LEU A 49 12.19 6.31 0.74
N ARG A 50 11.36 7.32 0.41
CA ARG A 50 11.22 8.53 1.24
C ARG A 50 10.66 8.25 2.63
N THR A 51 9.77 7.27 2.74
CA THR A 51 9.21 6.85 4.03
C THR A 51 10.31 6.22 4.88
N ILE A 52 11.09 5.30 4.33
CA ILE A 52 12.23 4.65 5.00
C ILE A 52 13.23 5.71 5.48
N GLU A 53 13.63 6.63 4.60
CA GLU A 53 14.53 7.74 4.95
C GLU A 53 13.99 8.57 6.13
N ALA A 54 12.68 8.86 6.15
CA ALA A 54 12.07 9.70 7.17
C ALA A 54 11.86 8.98 8.50
N VAL A 55 11.54 7.68 8.51
CA VAL A 55 11.24 6.96 9.76
C VAL A 55 12.46 6.31 10.40
N THR A 56 13.55 6.13 9.66
CA THR A 56 14.82 5.58 10.16
C THR A 56 15.63 6.68 10.87
N PRO A 57 16.36 6.37 11.96
CA PRO A 57 16.50 5.07 12.63
C PRO A 57 15.40 4.78 13.66
N GLY A 58 14.33 5.57 13.71
CA GLY A 58 13.27 5.44 14.71
C GLY A 58 12.41 4.18 14.57
N LEU A 59 12.28 3.61 13.36
CA LEU A 59 11.59 2.35 13.08
C LEU A 59 12.48 1.41 12.26
N ARG A 60 12.44 0.12 12.58
CA ARG A 60 13.04 -0.96 11.78
C ARG A 60 12.03 -1.41 10.72
N VAL A 61 12.37 -1.24 9.46
CA VAL A 61 11.43 -1.40 8.33
C VAL A 61 11.81 -2.59 7.47
N GLY A 62 10.84 -3.45 7.18
CA GLY A 62 10.93 -4.46 6.12
C GLY A 62 9.94 -4.19 5.01
N VAL A 63 10.23 -4.68 3.81
CA VAL A 63 9.37 -4.49 2.63
C VAL A 63 9.04 -5.81 1.94
N VAL A 64 7.79 -5.99 1.56
CA VAL A 64 7.38 -6.99 0.57
C VAL A 64 6.99 -6.24 -0.69
N GLU A 65 7.62 -6.58 -1.79
CA GLU A 65 7.32 -6.01 -3.10
C GLU A 65 6.51 -7.04 -3.91
N GLY A 66 5.42 -6.60 -4.53
CA GLY A 66 4.64 -7.39 -5.47
C GLY A 66 4.63 -6.78 -6.86
N ASP A 67 5.21 -7.49 -7.83
CA ASP A 67 5.15 -7.13 -9.24
C ASP A 67 4.84 -8.35 -10.12
N THR A 68 4.24 -8.06 -11.27
CA THR A 68 3.97 -8.99 -12.37
C THR A 68 5.24 -9.47 -13.05
N ALA A 69 6.30 -8.66 -13.04
CA ALA A 69 7.57 -8.99 -13.64
C ALA A 69 8.47 -9.76 -12.67
N ALA A 70 9.30 -10.65 -13.20
CA ALA A 70 10.28 -11.40 -12.41
C ALA A 70 11.52 -10.56 -12.02
N VAL A 71 11.52 -9.26 -12.30
CA VAL A 71 12.68 -8.38 -12.08
C VAL A 71 12.61 -7.80 -10.68
N THR A 72 13.76 -7.68 -10.02
CA THR A 72 13.88 -7.23 -8.61
C THR A 72 14.17 -5.74 -8.48
N ILE A 73 13.82 -4.93 -9.49
CA ILE A 73 14.26 -3.52 -9.61
C ILE A 73 13.92 -2.70 -8.37
N ASP A 74 12.75 -2.92 -7.79
CA ASP A 74 12.30 -2.15 -6.63
C ASP A 74 12.80 -2.75 -5.32
N ALA A 75 12.79 -4.07 -5.17
CA ALA A 75 13.40 -4.76 -4.02
C ALA A 75 14.91 -4.42 -3.88
N ASP A 76 15.66 -4.37 -4.98
CA ASP A 76 17.09 -4.05 -4.99
C ASP A 76 17.37 -2.62 -4.48
N LYS A 77 16.51 -1.66 -4.82
CA LYS A 77 16.61 -0.28 -4.30
C LYS A 77 16.36 -0.22 -2.79
N ILE A 78 15.40 -1.00 -2.29
CA ILE A 78 15.09 -1.05 -0.86
C ILE A 78 16.24 -1.70 -0.08
N VAL A 79 16.80 -2.80 -0.60
CA VAL A 79 17.98 -3.45 0.00
C VAL A 79 19.17 -2.50 0.01
N ALA A 80 19.40 -1.77 -1.09
CA ALA A 80 20.45 -0.76 -1.15
C ALA A 80 20.24 0.40 -0.15
N ALA A 81 18.99 0.67 0.24
CA ALA A 81 18.65 1.61 1.31
C ALA A 81 18.81 1.01 2.73
N GLY A 82 19.25 -0.24 2.85
CA GLY A 82 19.57 -0.89 4.12
C GLY A 82 18.39 -1.61 4.79
N CYS A 83 17.28 -1.82 4.09
CA CYS A 83 16.11 -2.50 4.62
C CYS A 83 15.95 -3.92 4.03
N PRO A 84 15.59 -4.94 4.82
CA PRO A 84 15.24 -6.25 4.28
C PRO A 84 14.03 -6.15 3.35
N ALA A 85 14.14 -6.72 2.15
CA ALA A 85 13.08 -6.74 1.17
C ALA A 85 12.89 -8.13 0.56
N ILE A 86 11.64 -8.52 0.31
CA ILE A 86 11.26 -9.76 -0.38
C ILE A 86 10.46 -9.41 -1.63
N GLN A 87 10.87 -9.95 -2.77
CA GLN A 87 10.12 -9.88 -4.03
C GLN A 87 9.10 -11.02 -4.12
N ILE A 88 7.87 -10.69 -4.42
CA ILE A 88 6.84 -11.62 -4.86
C ILE A 88 6.61 -11.39 -6.35
N ASN A 89 7.07 -12.34 -7.18
CA ASN A 89 6.62 -12.41 -8.56
C ASN A 89 5.21 -13.01 -8.58
N THR A 90 4.23 -12.22 -8.99
CA THR A 90 2.81 -12.62 -8.96
C THR A 90 2.43 -13.58 -10.09
N GLY A 91 3.36 -13.92 -11.00
CA GLY A 91 3.11 -14.81 -12.13
C GLY A 91 2.09 -14.25 -13.12
N GLY A 92 1.98 -12.92 -13.18
CA GLY A 92 1.00 -12.21 -14.01
C GLY A 92 -0.32 -11.85 -13.31
N SER A 93 -0.49 -12.17 -12.02
CA SER A 93 -1.64 -11.67 -11.26
C SER A 93 -1.57 -10.14 -11.08
N CYS A 94 -2.72 -9.48 -11.24
CA CYS A 94 -2.85 -8.03 -11.13
C CYS A 94 -2.92 -7.48 -9.70
N HIS A 95 -2.72 -8.33 -8.69
CA HIS A 95 -2.79 -8.00 -7.26
C HIS A 95 -1.97 -9.01 -6.43
N LEU A 96 -1.64 -8.61 -5.21
CA LEU A 96 -1.28 -9.53 -4.13
C LEU A 96 -2.53 -10.01 -3.40
N ASP A 97 -2.50 -11.24 -2.92
CA ASP A 97 -3.51 -11.83 -2.03
C ASP A 97 -2.87 -12.28 -0.70
N ALA A 98 -3.70 -12.75 0.24
CA ALA A 98 -3.23 -13.20 1.54
C ALA A 98 -2.31 -14.44 1.47
N VAL A 99 -2.49 -15.32 0.47
CA VAL A 99 -1.65 -16.52 0.28
C VAL A 99 -0.23 -16.10 -0.09
N MET A 100 -0.10 -15.14 -0.99
CA MET A 100 1.19 -14.60 -1.43
C MET A 100 1.92 -13.95 -0.26
N LEU A 101 1.24 -13.11 0.53
CA LEU A 101 1.86 -12.51 1.71
C LEU A 101 2.24 -13.56 2.76
N ALA A 102 1.40 -14.55 3.02
CA ALA A 102 1.68 -15.64 3.96
C ALA A 102 2.98 -16.41 3.61
N LYS A 103 3.32 -16.52 2.32
CA LYS A 103 4.57 -17.14 1.86
C LYS A 103 5.79 -16.24 2.02
N ALA A 104 5.61 -14.92 2.01
CA ALA A 104 6.70 -13.96 2.15
C ALA A 104 7.06 -13.69 3.61
N LEU A 105 6.08 -13.67 4.53
CA LEU A 105 6.29 -13.35 5.95
C LEU A 105 7.41 -14.18 6.61
N PRO A 106 7.51 -15.52 6.44
CA PRO A 106 8.56 -16.32 7.07
C PRO A 106 9.98 -16.07 6.52
N GLN A 107 10.11 -15.33 5.41
CA GLN A 107 11.41 -15.01 4.80
C GLN A 107 11.97 -13.68 5.31
N LEU A 108 11.18 -12.91 6.06
CA LEU A 108 11.62 -11.68 6.70
C LEU A 108 12.00 -11.92 8.16
N PRO A 109 12.97 -11.18 8.71
CA PRO A 109 13.34 -11.27 10.12
C PRO A 109 12.31 -10.50 10.97
N LEU A 110 11.08 -11.01 11.10
CA LEU A 110 9.96 -10.26 11.72
C LEU A 110 10.24 -9.80 13.16
N ASP A 111 10.98 -10.58 13.96
CA ASP A 111 11.41 -10.18 15.31
C ASP A 111 12.32 -8.93 15.33
N GLU A 112 12.92 -8.62 14.19
CA GLU A 112 13.80 -7.47 14.00
C GLU A 112 13.11 -6.26 13.38
N LEU A 113 11.79 -6.30 13.17
CA LEU A 113 11.02 -5.25 12.50
C LEU A 113 9.99 -4.61 13.43
N ASP A 114 9.68 -3.34 13.16
CA ASP A 114 8.55 -2.62 13.78
C ASP A 114 7.46 -2.35 12.73
N LEU A 115 7.86 -2.21 11.46
CA LEU A 115 7.00 -1.85 10.34
C LEU A 115 7.27 -2.78 9.15
N LEU A 116 6.21 -3.37 8.61
CA LEU A 116 6.23 -4.06 7.33
C LEU A 116 5.45 -3.25 6.30
N ILE A 117 6.10 -2.81 5.23
CA ILE A 117 5.43 -2.17 4.09
C ILE A 117 5.24 -3.20 2.99
N VAL A 118 4.01 -3.39 2.53
CA VAL A 118 3.69 -4.22 1.37
C VAL A 118 3.40 -3.32 0.19
N GLU A 119 4.30 -3.27 -0.78
CA GLU A 119 4.06 -2.62 -2.08
C GLU A 119 3.23 -3.56 -2.95
N ASN A 120 1.95 -3.26 -3.10
CA ASN A 120 1.06 -4.05 -3.95
C ASN A 120 1.31 -3.75 -5.44
N VAL A 121 0.77 -4.61 -6.32
CA VAL A 121 0.86 -4.43 -7.76
C VAL A 121 0.25 -3.08 -8.18
N GLY A 122 0.88 -2.39 -9.12
CA GLY A 122 0.37 -1.14 -9.69
C GLY A 122 -0.95 -1.37 -10.44
N ASN A 123 -2.09 -1.22 -9.78
CA ASN A 123 -3.42 -1.43 -10.33
C ASN A 123 -4.49 -0.74 -9.46
N LEU A 124 -5.43 0.00 -10.08
CA LEU A 124 -6.52 0.69 -9.36
C LEU A 124 -7.82 -0.14 -9.24
N ILE A 125 -7.82 -1.37 -9.71
CA ILE A 125 -9.02 -2.22 -9.82
C ILE A 125 -8.87 -3.45 -8.91
N CYS A 126 -7.91 -4.33 -9.22
CA CYS A 126 -7.81 -5.63 -8.55
C CYS A 126 -7.48 -5.53 -7.05
N PRO A 127 -6.48 -4.74 -6.61
CA PRO A 127 -6.01 -4.77 -5.22
C PRO A 127 -7.07 -4.43 -4.18
N GLY A 128 -8.02 -3.56 -4.51
CA GLY A 128 -9.10 -3.16 -3.59
C GLY A 128 -10.09 -4.27 -3.22
N ALA A 129 -10.00 -5.45 -3.86
CA ALA A 129 -10.87 -6.59 -3.57
C ALA A 129 -10.24 -7.64 -2.64
N PHE A 130 -8.95 -7.51 -2.30
CA PHE A 130 -8.22 -8.55 -1.56
C PHE A 130 -7.64 -8.01 -0.26
N ASN A 131 -8.06 -8.61 0.85
CA ASN A 131 -7.48 -8.33 2.15
C ASN A 131 -6.16 -9.11 2.30
N LEU A 132 -5.07 -8.42 2.59
CA LEU A 132 -3.77 -9.06 2.82
C LEU A 132 -3.56 -9.48 4.28
N GLY A 133 -4.30 -8.88 5.21
CA GLY A 133 -4.01 -8.99 6.64
C GLY A 133 -2.98 -7.99 7.13
N THR A 134 -2.92 -6.78 6.54
CA THR A 134 -2.10 -5.61 6.97
C THR A 134 -2.95 -4.60 7.75
N HIS A 135 -2.40 -3.95 8.78
CA HIS A 135 -3.17 -3.16 9.77
C HIS A 135 -3.78 -1.91 9.18
N ALA A 136 -3.11 -1.34 8.18
CA ALA A 136 -3.62 -0.21 7.43
C ALA A 136 -3.53 -0.45 5.92
N ASN A 137 -4.50 0.12 5.21
CA ASN A 137 -4.51 0.21 3.75
C ASN A 137 -4.35 1.67 3.34
N VAL A 138 -3.36 1.94 2.49
CA VAL A 138 -3.06 3.27 1.98
C VAL A 138 -3.05 3.25 0.47
N VAL A 139 -3.72 4.24 -0.11
CA VAL A 139 -3.68 4.47 -1.55
C VAL A 139 -2.77 5.65 -1.85
N ILE A 140 -1.86 5.46 -2.79
CA ILE A 140 -1.12 6.55 -3.42
C ILE A 140 -1.87 6.92 -4.71
N ALA A 141 -2.30 8.18 -4.79
CA ALA A 141 -2.68 8.83 -6.02
C ALA A 141 -1.62 9.86 -6.39
N SER A 142 -1.57 10.29 -7.64
CA SER A 142 -0.68 11.35 -8.08
C SER A 142 -1.38 12.39 -8.92
N VAL A 143 -0.92 13.64 -8.83
CA VAL A 143 -1.49 14.78 -9.58
C VAL A 143 -1.66 14.49 -11.08
N PRO A 144 -0.70 13.88 -11.80
CA PRO A 144 -0.85 13.59 -13.22
C PRO A 144 -1.94 12.57 -13.58
N GLU A 145 -2.45 11.81 -12.61
CA GLU A 145 -3.55 10.89 -12.87
C GLU A 145 -4.87 11.63 -13.07
N GLY A 146 -5.04 12.81 -12.46
CA GLY A 146 -6.28 13.58 -12.48
C GLY A 146 -7.15 13.38 -11.23
N ASP A 147 -7.94 14.40 -10.92
CA ASP A 147 -8.76 14.54 -9.69
C ASP A 147 -10.04 13.68 -9.67
N ASP A 148 -10.39 13.04 -10.79
CA ASP A 148 -11.60 12.23 -10.96
C ASP A 148 -11.48 10.78 -10.45
N LYS A 149 -10.27 10.35 -10.07
CA LYS A 149 -9.98 8.94 -9.75
C LYS A 149 -10.84 8.34 -8.61
N PRO A 150 -11.14 9.06 -7.51
CA PRO A 150 -12.00 8.52 -6.46
C PRO A 150 -13.40 8.13 -6.95
N TYR A 151 -13.93 8.85 -7.94
CA TYR A 151 -15.25 8.60 -8.52
C TYR A 151 -15.23 7.49 -9.56
N LYS A 152 -14.11 7.34 -10.29
CA LYS A 152 -13.93 6.30 -11.32
C LYS A 152 -13.55 4.93 -10.74
N TYR A 153 -12.80 4.91 -9.64
CA TYR A 153 -12.28 3.69 -9.03
C TYR A 153 -12.68 3.56 -7.55
N PRO A 154 -13.96 3.69 -7.20
CA PRO A 154 -14.37 3.82 -5.79
C PRO A 154 -14.00 2.62 -4.93
N ASN A 155 -13.80 1.44 -5.51
CA ASN A 155 -13.47 0.23 -4.76
C ASN A 155 -12.09 0.29 -4.11
N ILE A 156 -11.05 0.78 -4.81
CA ILE A 156 -9.71 0.86 -4.22
C ILE A 156 -9.60 1.99 -3.21
N TYR A 157 -10.38 3.06 -3.39
CA TYR A 157 -10.40 4.19 -2.48
C TYR A 157 -11.30 3.96 -1.26
N ARG A 158 -12.14 2.92 -1.20
CA ARG A 158 -13.06 2.69 -0.08
C ARG A 158 -12.37 1.91 1.05
N GLY A 159 -12.61 2.32 2.29
CA GLY A 159 -12.10 1.65 3.48
C GLY A 159 -10.60 1.84 3.70
N ILE A 160 -10.00 2.87 3.08
CA ILE A 160 -8.59 3.18 3.28
C ILE A 160 -8.39 4.00 4.56
N ASP A 161 -7.27 3.78 5.24
CA ASP A 161 -6.91 4.50 6.46
C ASP A 161 -6.33 5.88 6.16
N ALA A 162 -5.58 5.97 5.06
CA ALA A 162 -4.99 7.20 4.58
C ALA A 162 -4.80 7.19 3.06
N LEU A 163 -4.69 8.39 2.53
CA LEU A 163 -4.39 8.66 1.13
C LEU A 163 -3.13 9.52 1.05
N ILE A 164 -2.23 9.15 0.16
CA ILE A 164 -1.08 9.98 -0.21
C ILE A 164 -1.37 10.55 -1.60
N LEU A 165 -1.38 11.87 -1.73
CA LEU A 165 -1.43 12.56 -3.03
C LEU A 165 -0.01 12.99 -3.40
N ASN A 166 0.66 12.19 -4.20
CA ASN A 166 2.05 12.40 -4.61
C ASN A 166 2.19 13.34 -5.81
N LYS A 167 3.42 13.79 -6.07
CA LYS A 167 3.82 14.65 -7.19
C LYS A 167 3.12 16.02 -7.16
N VAL A 168 2.88 16.57 -5.97
CA VAL A 168 2.26 17.91 -5.83
C VAL A 168 3.11 19.04 -6.40
N ASP A 169 4.42 18.79 -6.60
CA ASP A 169 5.33 19.70 -7.31
C ASP A 169 4.94 19.94 -8.78
N LEU A 170 4.08 19.08 -9.35
CA LEU A 170 3.62 19.21 -10.73
C LEU A 170 2.36 20.07 -10.90
N ARG A 171 1.73 20.53 -9.80
CA ARG A 171 0.52 21.38 -9.85
C ARG A 171 0.63 22.63 -10.71
N PRO A 172 1.78 23.33 -10.81
CA PRO A 172 1.91 24.48 -11.71
C PRO A 172 1.77 24.13 -13.21
N TYR A 173 1.81 22.84 -13.56
CA TYR A 173 1.79 22.36 -14.94
C TYR A 173 0.55 21.51 -15.27
N ILE A 174 -0.27 21.17 -14.28
CA ILE A 174 -1.38 20.24 -14.42
C ILE A 174 -2.58 20.79 -13.67
N ASP A 175 -3.68 20.97 -14.40
CA ASP A 175 -4.96 21.35 -13.80
C ASP A 175 -5.49 20.17 -12.95
N PHE A 176 -5.47 20.36 -11.64
CA PHE A 176 -5.95 19.37 -10.66
C PHE A 176 -6.80 20.08 -9.61
N ASP A 177 -8.10 19.80 -9.60
CA ASP A 177 -9.06 20.28 -8.61
C ASP A 177 -8.94 19.44 -7.33
N GLN A 178 -8.03 19.88 -6.44
CA GLN A 178 -7.82 19.24 -5.15
C GLN A 178 -9.12 19.19 -4.30
N PRO A 179 -9.90 20.29 -4.16
CA PRO A 179 -11.18 20.21 -3.46
C PRO A 179 -12.14 19.15 -4.02
N TYR A 180 -12.23 18.97 -5.34
CA TYR A 180 -13.07 17.94 -5.96
C TYR A 180 -12.57 16.53 -5.65
N PHE A 181 -11.26 16.32 -5.73
CA PHE A 181 -10.62 15.06 -5.37
C PHE A 181 -10.85 14.69 -3.90
N GLU A 182 -10.58 15.62 -2.97
CA GLU A 182 -10.74 15.40 -1.52
C GLU A 182 -12.20 15.10 -1.14
N ARG A 183 -13.17 15.78 -1.77
CA ARG A 183 -14.59 15.43 -1.60
C ARG A 183 -14.87 13.97 -1.99
N GLY A 184 -14.30 13.50 -3.10
CA GLY A 184 -14.47 12.11 -3.55
C GLY A 184 -13.91 11.11 -2.55
N ILE A 185 -12.75 11.41 -1.98
CA ILE A 185 -12.12 10.58 -0.94
C ILE A 185 -12.96 10.55 0.33
N HIS A 186 -13.43 11.70 0.80
CA HIS A 186 -14.21 11.79 2.04
C HIS A 186 -15.63 11.22 1.92
N LEU A 187 -16.23 11.22 0.72
CA LEU A 187 -17.49 10.51 0.46
C LEU A 187 -17.35 9.00 0.70
N LEU A 188 -16.18 8.43 0.39
CA LEU A 188 -15.88 7.02 0.60
C LEU A 188 -15.30 6.75 2.01
N ASN A 189 -14.62 7.73 2.60
CA ASN A 189 -13.90 7.61 3.86
C ASN A 189 -13.97 8.92 4.66
N PRO A 190 -15.02 9.15 5.45
CA PRO A 190 -15.22 10.41 6.17
C PRO A 190 -14.06 10.82 7.10
N GLY A 191 -13.25 9.86 7.57
CA GLY A 191 -12.12 10.10 8.46
C GLY A 191 -10.73 9.83 7.88
N ALA A 192 -10.60 9.55 6.58
CA ALA A 192 -9.29 9.26 5.99
C ALA A 192 -8.38 10.48 6.03
N ALA A 193 -7.14 10.27 6.50
CA ALA A 193 -6.12 11.30 6.44
C ALA A 193 -5.60 11.45 5.00
N ILE A 194 -5.42 12.68 4.52
CA ILE A 194 -4.89 12.97 3.19
C ILE A 194 -3.55 13.68 3.33
N PHE A 195 -2.52 13.13 2.70
CA PHE A 195 -1.15 13.64 2.74
C PHE A 195 -0.71 14.08 1.34
N PRO A 196 -0.78 15.38 1.02
CA PRO A 196 -0.15 15.93 -0.17
C PRO A 196 1.37 15.86 0.00
N ILE A 197 2.08 15.15 -0.89
CA ILE A 197 3.54 15.01 -0.84
C ILE A 197 4.19 15.23 -2.21
N SER A 198 5.48 15.57 -2.18
CA SER A 198 6.37 15.41 -3.33
C SER A 198 7.58 14.60 -2.91
N CYS A 199 7.71 13.39 -3.46
CA CYS A 199 8.94 12.61 -3.27
C CYS A 199 10.18 13.28 -3.88
N LYS A 200 9.98 14.17 -4.87
CA LYS A 200 11.06 14.90 -5.54
C LYS A 200 11.64 15.99 -4.62
N THR A 201 10.78 16.80 -4.00
CA THR A 201 11.21 17.94 -3.17
C THR A 201 11.31 17.61 -1.68
N GLY A 202 10.67 16.53 -1.23
CA GLY A 202 10.52 16.18 0.19
C GLY A 202 9.33 16.84 0.87
N GLU A 203 8.57 17.69 0.17
CA GLU A 203 7.37 18.34 0.71
C GLU A 203 6.37 17.30 1.23
N GLY A 204 5.81 17.54 2.42
CA GLY A 204 4.75 16.73 3.03
C GLY A 204 5.17 15.36 3.57
N VAL A 205 6.39 14.88 3.26
CA VAL A 205 6.88 13.56 3.68
C VAL A 205 6.88 13.41 5.21
N GLU A 206 7.29 14.45 5.94
CA GLU A 206 7.35 14.38 7.41
C GLU A 206 5.97 14.28 8.06
N ALA A 207 4.93 14.92 7.50
CA ALA A 207 3.57 14.80 8.01
C ALA A 207 3.03 13.38 7.84
N TRP A 208 3.30 12.75 6.69
CA TRP A 208 3.02 11.34 6.44
C TRP A 208 3.79 10.44 7.40
N ALA A 209 5.12 10.63 7.54
CA ALA A 209 5.96 9.84 8.42
C ALA A 209 5.52 9.95 9.89
N SER A 210 5.13 11.15 10.34
CA SER A 210 4.59 11.36 11.69
C SER A 210 3.29 10.59 11.94
N TRP A 211 2.36 10.56 10.97
CA TRP A 211 1.16 9.73 11.08
C TRP A 211 1.51 8.25 11.19
N LEU A 212 2.48 7.78 10.39
CA LEU A 212 2.92 6.38 10.41
C LEU A 212 3.57 6.02 11.74
N ARG A 213 4.49 6.84 12.25
CA ARG A 213 5.13 6.64 13.58
C ARG A 213 4.10 6.59 14.71
N ALA A 214 2.98 7.30 14.60
CA ALA A 214 1.91 7.24 15.61
C ALA A 214 1.07 5.96 15.54
N LYS A 215 1.10 5.25 14.40
CA LYS A 215 0.39 3.98 14.19
C LYS A 215 1.22 2.77 14.63
N VAL A 216 2.53 2.81 14.39
CA VAL A 216 3.47 1.82 14.89
C VAL A 216 3.65 2.06 16.40
N ARG A 217 3.31 1.08 17.23
CA ARG A 217 3.32 1.18 18.70
C ARG A 217 4.26 0.15 19.30
#